data_AF-A0AAY5JWI2-F1
#
_entry.id   AF-A0AAY5JWI2-F1
#
_cell.length_a   1.000
_cell.length_b   1.000
_cell.length_c   1.000
_cell.angle_alpha   90.00
_cell.angle_beta   90.00
_cell.angle_gamma   90.00
#
_symmetry.space_group_name_H-M   'P 1'
#
loop_
_entity.id
_entity.type
_entity.pdbx_description
1 polymer ?
#
loop_
_entity_poly.entity_id
_entity_poly.type
_entity_poly.pdbx_seq_one_letter_code
_entity_poly.pdbx_strand_id
1 'polypeptide(L)'
;MLYMTVKQSTIIPRLYMFPSDPSQKQENKFQGYLRIPISRPEDAFKLNSSFRLQIPSSIANNPKSHYQLQHRTDIPSFFRVVMKNTGVDIEMELIGDDDRTVWNDLVPKDEYLTDSPSTCAVLCSLSGSAKQQLGSVRKEFVIRVSEPVLNSLLDGLLQDTVINQQEMESVKVTAERAEKARKIMDMVLGKGNKSSSRMIVLLCKIDHYLCTELQLTGVEEPT
;
A
#
# COMPACT_ATOMS: atom_id res chain seq x y z
N MET A 1 -10.32 -14.01 10.18
CA MET A 1 -9.27 -13.54 9.24
C MET A 1 -8.95 -12.09 9.53
N LEU A 2 -7.68 -11.71 9.52
CA LEU A 2 -7.27 -10.31 9.72
C LEU A 2 -6.90 -9.66 8.38
N TYR A 3 -7.41 -8.46 8.15
CA TYR A 3 -7.03 -7.61 7.02
C TYR A 3 -6.47 -6.30 7.54
N MET A 4 -5.31 -5.88 7.05
CA MET A 4 -4.61 -4.70 7.52
C MET A 4 -4.42 -3.68 6.39
N THR A 5 -4.55 -2.41 6.74
CA THR A 5 -4.08 -1.29 5.92
C THR A 5 -2.94 -0.60 6.65
N VAL A 6 -1.75 -0.60 6.05
CA VAL A 6 -0.63 0.19 6.54
C VAL A 6 -0.61 1.51 5.78
N LYS A 7 -0.67 2.62 6.49
CA LYS A 7 -0.43 3.98 5.99
C LYS A 7 0.82 4.51 6.70
N GLN A 8 1.61 5.36 6.04
CA GLN A 8 2.89 5.92 6.52
C GLN A 8 3.15 5.83 8.04
N SER A 9 2.32 6.47 8.87
CA SER A 9 2.45 6.48 10.34
C SER A 9 1.33 5.75 11.10
N THR A 10 0.40 5.10 10.42
CA THR A 10 -0.85 4.56 11.00
C THR A 10 -1.18 3.17 10.44
N ILE A 11 -1.51 2.23 11.31
CA ILE A 11 -1.99 0.90 10.94
C ILE A 11 -3.47 0.79 11.27
N ILE A 12 -4.25 0.24 10.33
CA ILE A 12 -5.69 0.04 10.47
C ILE A 12 -5.99 -1.47 10.32
N PRO A 13 -5.93 -2.25 11.41
CA PRO A 13 -6.40 -3.62 11.40
C PRO A 13 -7.94 -3.71 11.33
N ARG A 14 -8.41 -4.68 10.54
CA ARG A 14 -9.81 -5.08 10.41
C ARG A 14 -9.91 -6.59 10.63
N LEU A 15 -10.41 -6.99 11.79
CA LEU A 15 -10.64 -8.39 12.12
C LEU A 15 -12.03 -8.79 11.64
N TYR A 16 -12.09 -9.72 10.67
CA TYR A 16 -13.35 -10.24 10.16
C TYR A 16 -13.63 -11.63 10.72
N MET A 17 -14.83 -11.79 11.24
CA MET A 17 -15.37 -13.05 11.74
C MET A 17 -16.41 -13.56 10.75
N PHE A 18 -16.12 -14.69 10.12
CA PHE A 18 -17.00 -15.35 9.19
C PHE A 18 -17.62 -16.58 9.85
N PRO A 19 -18.89 -16.89 9.59
CA PRO A 19 -19.44 -18.20 9.90
C PRO A 19 -18.60 -19.29 9.20
N SER A 20 -18.43 -20.45 9.83
CA SER A 20 -17.63 -21.59 9.30
C SER A 20 -18.18 -22.24 8.02
N ASP A 21 -19.04 -21.56 7.24
CA ASP A 21 -19.65 -22.12 6.04
C ASP A 21 -18.64 -22.15 4.86
N PRO A 22 -18.22 -23.35 4.39
CA PRO A 22 -17.25 -23.50 3.30
C PRO A 22 -17.79 -23.02 1.94
N SER A 23 -19.08 -22.72 1.82
CA SER A 23 -19.73 -22.27 0.59
C SER A 23 -19.42 -20.82 0.22
N GLN A 24 -18.89 -20.03 1.17
CA GLN A 24 -18.81 -18.57 1.03
C GLN A 24 -17.48 -18.11 0.40
N LYS A 25 -17.48 -17.93 -0.92
CA LYS A 25 -16.42 -17.24 -1.67
C LYS A 25 -16.51 -15.71 -1.48
N GLN A 26 -16.18 -15.19 -0.30
CA GLN A 26 -16.09 -13.73 -0.08
C GLN A 26 -14.71 -13.13 -0.46
N GLU A 27 -13.83 -13.92 -1.09
CA GLU A 27 -12.42 -13.58 -1.30
C GLU A 27 -12.15 -12.43 -2.29
N ASN A 28 -13.10 -12.07 -3.17
CA ASN A 28 -12.85 -11.09 -4.23
C ASN A 28 -13.13 -9.62 -3.87
N LYS A 29 -13.55 -9.31 -2.63
CA LYS A 29 -14.01 -7.94 -2.26
C LYS A 29 -12.95 -7.04 -1.60
N PHE A 30 -11.75 -7.54 -1.29
CA PHE A 30 -10.77 -6.82 -0.46
C PHE A 30 -9.41 -6.61 -1.16
N GLN A 31 -9.42 -6.07 -2.39
CA GLN A 31 -8.19 -5.65 -3.08
C GLN A 31 -7.54 -4.47 -2.34
N GLY A 32 -6.21 -4.52 -2.12
CA GLY A 32 -5.44 -3.45 -1.48
C GLY A 32 -5.24 -3.56 0.04
N TYR A 33 -5.56 -4.71 0.65
CA TYR A 33 -5.31 -4.98 2.07
C TYR A 33 -4.27 -6.10 2.24
N LEU A 34 -3.40 -5.97 3.24
CA LEU A 34 -2.52 -7.07 3.66
C LEU A 34 -3.38 -8.11 4.39
N ARG A 35 -3.35 -9.36 3.93
CA ARG A 35 -4.11 -10.47 4.50
C ARG A 35 -3.19 -11.26 5.43
N ILE A 36 -3.52 -11.30 6.71
CA ILE A 36 -2.80 -12.10 7.69
C ILE A 36 -3.70 -13.25 8.15
N PRO A 37 -3.30 -14.51 7.92
CA PRO A 37 -3.99 -15.65 8.50
C PRO A 37 -3.81 -15.59 10.01
N ILE A 38 -4.92 -15.70 10.73
CA ILE A 38 -4.92 -15.69 12.19
C ILE A 38 -5.41 -17.04 12.70
N SER A 39 -5.00 -17.38 13.92
CA SER A 39 -5.37 -18.59 14.62
C SER A 39 -6.89 -18.70 14.72
N ARG A 40 -7.42 -19.90 14.48
CA ARG A 40 -8.83 -20.18 14.72
C ARG A 40 -9.04 -20.34 16.24
N PRO A 41 -10.12 -19.79 16.80
CA PRO A 41 -10.45 -20.05 18.20
C PRO A 41 -10.68 -21.55 18.42
N GLU A 42 -10.24 -22.06 19.58
CA GLU A 42 -10.43 -23.46 19.98
C GLU A 42 -11.93 -23.79 20.11
N ASP A 43 -12.70 -22.85 20.66
CA ASP A 43 -14.13 -22.96 20.83
C ASP A 43 -14.91 -22.14 19.80
N ALA A 44 -16.04 -22.68 19.36
CA ALA A 44 -16.98 -21.95 18.52
C ALA A 44 -17.64 -20.83 19.34
N PHE A 45 -17.58 -19.59 18.83
CA PHE A 45 -18.29 -18.48 19.45
C PHE A 45 -19.80 -18.68 19.38
N LYS A 46 -20.48 -18.43 20.49
CA LYS A 46 -21.94 -18.42 20.54
C LYS A 46 -22.46 -17.25 19.73
N LEU A 47 -23.40 -17.54 18.83
CA LEU A 47 -24.11 -16.51 18.09
C LEU A 47 -24.90 -15.62 19.06
N ASN A 48 -25.03 -14.33 18.77
CA ASN A 48 -25.68 -13.33 19.63
C ASN A 48 -24.95 -13.02 20.95
N SER A 49 -23.78 -13.61 21.21
CA SER A 49 -22.88 -13.15 22.28
C SER A 49 -22.14 -11.89 21.85
N SER A 50 -21.77 -11.09 22.83
CA SER A 50 -21.09 -9.80 22.61
C SER A 50 -19.62 -9.92 22.98
N PHE A 51 -18.75 -9.39 22.12
CA PHE A 51 -17.30 -9.49 22.29
C PHE A 51 -16.63 -8.14 22.10
N ARG A 52 -15.53 -7.89 22.79
CA ARG A 52 -14.69 -6.71 22.55
C ARG A 52 -13.30 -7.13 22.09
N LEU A 53 -12.77 -6.41 21.10
CA LEU A 53 -11.39 -6.58 20.66
C LEU A 53 -10.50 -5.61 21.45
N GLN A 54 -9.53 -6.16 22.15
CA GLN A 54 -8.50 -5.45 22.87
C GLN A 54 -7.17 -5.59 22.14
N ILE A 55 -6.50 -4.45 21.96
CA ILE A 55 -5.16 -4.35 21.39
C ILE A 55 -4.38 -3.45 22.35
N PRO A 56 -3.51 -3.99 23.21
CA PRO A 56 -2.79 -3.22 24.24
C PRO A 56 -2.02 -2.01 23.69
N SER A 57 -1.47 -2.17 22.48
CA SER A 57 -0.70 -1.12 21.78
C SER A 57 -1.56 -0.06 21.07
N SER A 58 -2.90 -0.13 21.18
CA SER A 58 -3.81 0.83 20.53
C SER A 58 -3.85 2.17 21.26
N ILE A 59 -3.71 3.25 20.48
CA ILE A 59 -3.77 4.64 20.97
C ILE A 59 -5.20 5.20 20.88
N ALA A 60 -6.04 4.61 20.03
CA ALA A 60 -7.47 4.84 20.10
C ALA A 60 -7.99 4.10 21.34
N ASN A 61 -8.71 4.82 22.20
CA ASN A 61 -9.63 4.19 23.15
C ASN A 61 -10.42 3.14 22.37
N ASN A 62 -10.06 1.86 22.53
CA ASN A 62 -10.79 0.78 21.86
C ASN A 62 -12.28 1.01 22.13
N PRO A 63 -13.17 0.77 21.16
CA PRO A 63 -14.59 0.82 21.45
C PRO A 63 -14.85 -0.13 22.61
N LYS A 64 -15.08 0.43 23.81
CA LYS A 64 -15.38 -0.31 25.04
C LYS A 64 -16.71 -1.06 24.94
N SER A 65 -17.46 -0.82 23.87
CA SER A 65 -18.71 -1.48 23.55
C SER A 65 -18.44 -2.88 23.00
N HIS A 66 -18.99 -3.89 23.67
CA HIS A 66 -19.07 -5.23 23.13
C HIS A 66 -19.88 -5.22 21.82
N TYR A 67 -19.33 -5.82 20.77
CA TYR A 67 -19.99 -6.02 19.48
C TYR A 67 -20.67 -7.37 19.47
N GLN A 68 -21.95 -7.38 19.14
CA GLN A 68 -22.73 -8.61 19.05
C GLN A 68 -22.48 -9.31 17.71
N LEU A 69 -22.10 -10.59 17.75
CA LEU A 69 -21.99 -11.41 16.54
C LEU A 69 -23.36 -11.63 15.92
N GLN A 70 -23.57 -11.09 14.73
CA GLN A 70 -24.80 -11.28 13.97
C GLN A 70 -24.58 -12.34 12.88
N HIS A 71 -25.55 -13.24 12.71
CA HIS A 71 -25.63 -14.14 11.55
C HIS A 71 -26.15 -13.35 10.34
N ARG A 72 -25.32 -12.46 9.81
CA ARG A 72 -25.62 -11.72 8.58
C ARG A 72 -24.77 -12.27 7.45
N THR A 73 -25.44 -12.83 6.45
CA THR A 73 -24.83 -13.50 5.29
C THR A 73 -24.34 -12.50 4.23
N ASP A 74 -24.74 -11.23 4.35
CA ASP A 74 -24.45 -10.14 3.42
C ASP A 74 -23.28 -9.25 3.89
N ILE A 75 -23.17 -8.98 5.20
CA ILE A 75 -22.12 -8.16 5.79
C ILE A 75 -21.47 -8.92 6.95
N PRO A 76 -20.20 -9.36 6.81
CA PRO A 76 -19.50 -10.04 7.90
C PRO A 76 -19.33 -9.12 9.11
N SER A 77 -19.43 -9.70 10.31
CA SER A 77 -19.12 -8.96 11.54
C SER A 77 -17.61 -8.67 11.58
N PHE A 78 -17.24 -7.40 11.76
CA PHE A 78 -15.83 -7.01 11.82
C PHE A 78 -15.54 -5.98 12.91
N PHE A 79 -14.34 -6.07 13.49
CA PHE A 79 -13.77 -5.02 14.33
C PHE A 79 -12.82 -4.18 13.50
N ARG A 80 -12.86 -2.86 13.66
CA ARG A 80 -11.92 -1.92 13.06
C ARG A 80 -11.21 -1.16 14.17
N VAL A 81 -9.89 -1.23 14.18
CA VAL A 81 -9.05 -0.46 15.12
C VAL A 81 -8.12 0.43 14.30
N VAL A 82 -7.76 1.60 14.84
CA VAL A 82 -6.78 2.51 14.25
C VAL A 82 -5.71 2.76 15.30
N MET A 83 -4.47 2.43 14.97
CA MET A 83 -3.32 2.57 15.87
C MET A 83 -2.15 3.24 15.14
N LYS A 84 -1.24 3.88 15.89
CA LYS A 84 0.01 4.35 15.28
C LYS A 84 0.85 3.15 14.87
N ASN A 85 1.62 3.32 13.80
CA ASN A 85 2.64 2.34 13.44
C ASN A 85 3.81 2.45 14.44
N THR A 86 3.80 1.62 15.47
CA THR A 86 4.78 1.62 16.56
C THR A 86 5.97 0.68 16.31
N GLY A 87 5.90 -0.18 15.29
CA GLY A 87 6.99 -1.08 14.97
C GLY A 87 7.13 -2.29 15.91
N VAL A 88 6.08 -2.65 16.67
CA VAL A 88 6.11 -3.67 17.74
C VAL A 88 5.04 -4.74 17.52
N ASP A 89 5.21 -5.95 17.99
CA ASP A 89 4.24 -7.01 17.77
C ASP A 89 2.81 -6.59 18.19
N ILE A 90 1.82 -6.97 17.38
CA ILE A 90 0.42 -6.62 17.60
C ILE A 90 -0.24 -7.80 18.31
N GLU A 91 -0.39 -7.66 19.62
CA GLU A 91 -1.23 -8.54 20.41
C GLU A 91 -2.70 -8.16 20.24
N MET A 92 -3.54 -9.16 19.96
CA MET A 92 -4.98 -9.02 19.87
C MET A 92 -5.63 -9.99 20.83
N GLU A 93 -6.58 -9.50 21.60
CA GLU A 93 -7.38 -10.32 22.51
C GLU A 93 -8.86 -10.05 22.25
N LEU A 94 -9.62 -11.11 22.04
CA LEU A 94 -11.07 -11.05 22.03
C LEU A 94 -11.56 -11.43 23.42
N ILE A 95 -12.31 -10.52 24.04
CA ILE A 95 -12.85 -10.68 25.38
C ILE A 95 -14.36 -10.86 25.28
N GLY A 96 -14.87 -11.90 25.94
CA GLY A 96 -16.29 -12.18 26.05
C GLY A 96 -17.03 -11.20 26.96
N ASP A 97 -18.35 -11.39 27.06
CA ASP A 97 -19.21 -10.65 27.99
C ASP A 97 -18.94 -10.98 29.46
N ASP A 98 -18.31 -12.11 29.74
CA ASP A 98 -17.86 -12.57 31.06
C ASP A 98 -16.47 -12.03 31.46
N ASP A 99 -15.93 -11.06 30.70
CA ASP A 99 -14.59 -10.49 30.84
C ASP A 99 -13.45 -11.52 30.72
N ARG A 100 -13.73 -12.72 30.19
CA ARG A 100 -12.68 -13.72 29.92
C ARG A 100 -12.16 -13.57 28.50
N THR A 101 -10.86 -13.75 28.34
CA THR A 101 -10.23 -13.87 27.01
C THR A 101 -10.72 -15.16 26.36
N VAL A 102 -11.50 -15.03 25.29
CA VAL A 102 -12.03 -16.16 24.51
C VAL A 102 -11.15 -16.51 23.31
N TRP A 103 -10.27 -15.58 22.92
CA TRP A 103 -9.29 -15.78 21.87
C TRP A 103 -8.18 -14.74 22.04
N ASN A 104 -6.95 -15.14 21.80
CA ASN A 104 -5.85 -14.21 21.63
C ASN A 104 -5.01 -14.64 20.43
N ASP A 105 -4.31 -13.68 19.86
CA ASP A 105 -3.37 -13.94 18.78
C ASP A 105 -2.30 -12.88 18.78
N LEU A 106 -1.13 -13.27 18.28
CA LEU A 106 0.01 -12.42 18.12
C LEU A 106 0.26 -12.27 16.63
N VAL A 107 0.25 -11.04 16.15
CA VAL A 107 0.69 -10.71 14.80
C VAL A 107 2.08 -10.11 14.92
N PRO A 108 3.14 -10.89 14.62
CA PRO A 108 4.51 -10.43 14.72
C PRO A 108 4.73 -9.22 13.83
N LYS A 109 5.56 -8.29 14.30
CA LYS A 109 5.93 -7.10 13.57
C LYS A 109 6.43 -7.43 12.17
N ASP A 110 7.19 -8.50 12.01
CA ASP A 110 7.78 -8.88 10.72
C ASP A 110 6.72 -9.30 9.68
N GLU A 111 5.52 -9.71 10.10
CA GLU A 111 4.42 -10.08 9.21
C GLU A 111 3.68 -8.89 8.63
N TYR A 112 3.60 -7.77 9.36
CA TYR A 112 2.85 -6.59 8.94
C TYR A 112 3.74 -5.36 8.66
N LEU A 113 4.97 -5.37 9.16
CA LEU A 113 6.03 -4.41 8.83
C LEU A 113 6.90 -4.88 7.68
N THR A 114 6.90 -6.18 7.35
CA THR A 114 7.73 -6.83 6.32
C THR A 114 8.90 -5.97 5.86
N ASP A 115 10.04 -6.06 6.56
CA ASP A 115 11.28 -5.41 6.14
C ASP A 115 11.92 -6.10 4.90
N SER A 116 11.21 -7.02 4.19
CA SER A 116 11.59 -7.57 2.87
C SER A 116 10.43 -8.36 2.18
N PRO A 117 10.50 -8.76 0.90
CA PRO A 117 9.54 -8.29 -0.09
C PRO A 117 8.54 -9.34 -0.62
N SER A 118 7.48 -9.69 0.12
CA SER A 118 6.57 -10.77 -0.32
C SER A 118 5.05 -10.49 -0.39
N THR A 119 4.55 -9.34 0.04
CA THR A 119 3.48 -8.64 -0.75
C THR A 119 4.08 -7.50 -1.59
N CYS A 120 5.34 -7.22 -1.31
CA CYS A 120 6.33 -6.58 -2.12
C CYS A 120 6.94 -7.49 -3.22
N ALA A 121 6.50 -8.74 -3.42
CA ALA A 121 6.94 -9.51 -4.60
C ALA A 121 6.31 -8.97 -5.90
N VAL A 122 5.28 -8.11 -5.77
CA VAL A 122 4.79 -7.29 -6.88
C VAL A 122 5.34 -5.85 -6.79
N LEU A 123 5.88 -5.40 -5.65
CA LEU A 123 6.13 -3.96 -5.39
C LEU A 123 7.44 -3.54 -4.67
N CYS A 124 8.23 -4.43 -4.07
CA CYS A 124 9.47 -4.10 -3.36
C CYS A 124 10.64 -5.10 -3.51
N SER A 125 10.84 -5.74 -4.66
CA SER A 125 12.19 -6.26 -4.99
C SER A 125 13.21 -5.13 -5.28
N LEU A 126 12.81 -3.87 -5.15
CA LEU A 126 13.67 -2.72 -5.36
C LEU A 126 13.28 -1.60 -4.38
N SER A 127 13.89 -1.56 -3.18
CA SER A 127 14.64 -0.33 -2.84
C SER A 127 15.85 -0.26 -3.75
N GLY A 128 15.57 -0.31 -5.04
CA GLY A 128 16.52 -0.02 -6.05
C GLY A 128 16.65 1.49 -6.05
N SER A 129 17.82 1.94 -6.47
CA SER A 129 17.98 3.27 -7.04
C SER A 129 16.68 3.75 -7.71
N ALA A 130 16.31 5.03 -7.60
CA ALA A 130 15.23 5.65 -8.36
C ALA A 130 15.23 5.23 -9.85
N LYS A 131 16.40 4.93 -10.43
CA LYS A 131 16.55 4.31 -11.75
C LYS A 131 15.83 2.97 -11.88
N GLN A 132 15.98 2.09 -10.91
CA GLN A 132 15.30 0.79 -10.87
C GLN A 132 13.79 0.92 -10.64
N GLN A 133 13.34 1.87 -9.80
CA GLN A 133 11.91 2.15 -9.64
C GLN A 133 11.29 2.67 -10.95
N LEU A 134 11.95 3.64 -11.59
CA LEU A 134 11.49 4.18 -12.87
C LEU A 134 11.54 3.13 -13.99
N GLY A 135 12.53 2.23 -13.95
CA GLY A 135 12.67 1.12 -14.89
C GLY A 135 11.56 0.08 -14.76
N SER A 136 11.11 -0.24 -13.54
CA SER A 136 10.04 -1.23 -13.32
C SER A 136 8.67 -0.72 -13.79
N VAL A 137 8.39 0.58 -13.60
CA VAL A 137 7.12 1.19 -14.02
C VAL A 137 7.09 1.60 -15.48
N ARG A 138 8.20 1.42 -16.22
CA ARG A 138 8.38 1.91 -17.59
C ARG A 138 7.21 1.58 -18.54
N LYS A 139 6.73 0.34 -18.51
CA LYS A 139 5.61 -0.08 -19.37
C LYS A 139 4.32 0.65 -19.00
N GLU A 140 4.02 0.70 -17.71
CA GLU A 140 2.79 1.29 -17.19
C GLU A 140 2.75 2.80 -17.39
N PHE A 141 3.89 3.47 -17.16
CA PHE A 141 4.04 4.91 -17.42
C PHE A 141 3.74 5.23 -18.89
N VAL A 142 4.31 4.47 -19.84
CA VAL A 142 4.07 4.69 -21.28
C VAL A 142 2.59 4.51 -21.64
N ILE A 143 1.89 3.59 -20.99
CA ILE A 143 0.46 3.36 -21.25
C ILE A 143 -0.38 4.53 -20.71
N ARG A 144 -0.13 4.94 -19.46
CA ARG A 144 -1.01 5.86 -18.72
C ARG A 144 -0.72 7.35 -18.91
N VAL A 145 0.54 7.72 -19.16
CA VAL A 145 0.94 9.13 -19.16
C VAL A 145 0.24 9.91 -20.27
N SER A 146 -0.35 11.05 -19.92
CA SER A 146 -0.97 11.94 -20.90
C SER A 146 0.08 12.80 -21.61
N GLU A 147 -0.22 13.24 -22.83
CA GLU A 147 0.70 14.11 -23.58
C GLU A 147 1.03 15.45 -22.88
N PRO A 148 0.07 16.14 -22.22
CA PRO A 148 0.37 17.34 -21.45
C PRO A 148 1.35 17.08 -20.29
N VAL A 149 1.21 15.94 -19.60
CA VAL A 149 2.14 15.53 -18.54
C VAL A 149 3.52 15.24 -19.11
N LEU A 150 3.62 14.58 -20.28
CA LEU A 150 4.91 14.37 -20.94
C LEU A 150 5.62 15.67 -21.32
N ASN A 151 4.89 16.63 -21.88
CA ASN A 151 5.47 17.91 -22.27
C ASN A 151 5.95 18.70 -21.04
N SER A 152 5.11 18.76 -19.99
CA SER A 152 5.45 19.43 -18.73
C SER A 152 6.64 18.75 -18.04
N LEU A 153 6.70 17.42 -18.08
CA LEU A 153 7.81 16.65 -17.54
C LEU A 153 9.10 16.92 -18.32
N LEU A 154 9.03 16.98 -19.65
CA LEU A 154 10.17 17.30 -20.50
C LEU A 154 10.71 18.70 -20.23
N ASP A 155 9.83 19.69 -20.05
CA ASP A 155 10.21 21.06 -19.68
C ASP A 155 10.86 21.11 -18.29
N GLY A 156 10.30 20.41 -17.30
CA GLY A 156 10.88 20.30 -15.96
C GLY A 156 12.25 19.62 -15.93
N LEU A 157 12.45 18.56 -16.74
CA LEU A 157 13.73 17.88 -16.85
C LEU A 157 14.82 18.78 -17.50
N LEU A 158 14.43 19.67 -18.40
CA LEU A 158 15.36 20.67 -18.96
C LEU A 158 15.72 21.74 -17.92
N GLN A 159 14.73 22.22 -17.15
CA GLN A 159 14.95 23.19 -16.07
C GLN A 159 15.87 22.65 -14.97
N ASP A 160 15.67 21.38 -14.58
CA ASP A 160 16.53 20.69 -13.60
C ASP A 160 17.90 20.28 -14.19
N THR A 161 18.21 20.67 -15.44
CA THR A 161 19.43 20.33 -16.18
C THR A 161 19.69 18.83 -16.32
N VAL A 162 18.63 18.02 -16.18
CA VAL A 162 18.71 16.56 -16.37
C VAL A 162 18.92 16.24 -17.85
N ILE A 163 18.24 16.94 -18.75
CA ILE A 163 18.42 16.81 -20.20
C ILE A 163 18.96 18.11 -20.80
N ASN A 164 19.65 18.01 -21.93
CA ASN A 164 20.12 19.18 -22.68
C ASN A 164 19.11 19.60 -23.78
N GLN A 165 19.34 20.78 -24.38
CA GLN A 165 18.46 21.33 -25.40
C GLN A 165 18.35 20.42 -26.65
N GLN A 166 19.45 19.79 -27.06
CA GLN A 166 19.48 18.91 -28.23
C GLN A 166 18.66 17.61 -27.99
N GLU A 167 18.77 17.03 -26.80
CA GLU A 167 17.98 15.87 -26.35
C GLU A 167 16.48 16.22 -26.30
N MET A 168 16.15 17.41 -25.79
CA MET A 168 14.77 17.91 -25.74
C MET A 168 14.16 18.02 -27.15
N GLU A 169 14.89 18.62 -28.10
CA GLU A 169 14.44 18.80 -29.47
C GLU A 169 14.23 17.45 -30.18
N SER A 170 15.14 16.50 -29.98
CA SER A 170 15.00 15.13 -30.50
C SER A 170 13.72 14.43 -30.03
N VAL A 171 13.33 14.64 -28.77
CA VAL A 171 12.08 14.10 -28.23
C VAL A 171 10.86 14.84 -28.77
N LYS A 172 10.92 16.17 -28.91
CA LYS A 172 9.81 16.99 -29.43
C LYS A 172 9.41 16.62 -30.86
N VAL A 173 10.37 16.21 -31.68
CA VAL A 173 10.13 15.75 -33.07
C VAL A 173 9.39 14.40 -33.12
N THR A 174 9.31 13.66 -32.01
CA THR A 174 8.62 12.37 -31.95
C THR A 174 7.09 12.56 -31.89
N ALA A 175 6.38 12.15 -32.95
CA ALA A 175 4.94 12.32 -33.07
C ALA A 175 4.12 11.37 -32.16
N GLU A 176 4.59 10.13 -31.97
CA GLU A 176 3.86 9.16 -31.15
C GLU A 176 4.06 9.40 -29.65
N ARG A 177 2.97 9.63 -28.91
CA ARG A 177 2.98 9.81 -27.45
C ARG A 177 3.72 8.69 -26.71
N ALA A 178 3.44 7.44 -27.08
CA ALA A 178 4.04 6.28 -26.42
C ALA A 178 5.56 6.22 -26.66
N GLU A 179 5.99 6.51 -27.88
CA GLU A 179 7.42 6.55 -28.23
C GLU A 179 8.13 7.73 -27.56
N LYS A 180 7.48 8.89 -27.50
CA LYS A 180 7.94 10.07 -26.74
C LYS A 180 8.18 9.71 -25.27
N ALA A 181 7.22 9.02 -24.64
CA ALA A 181 7.33 8.56 -23.25
C ALA A 181 8.50 7.58 -23.04
N ARG A 182 8.70 6.63 -23.96
CA ARG A 182 9.83 5.68 -23.90
C ARG A 182 11.16 6.41 -23.97
N LYS A 183 11.32 7.34 -24.93
CA LYS A 183 12.54 8.13 -25.09
C LYS A 183 12.88 8.94 -23.85
N ILE A 184 11.90 9.62 -23.25
CA ILE A 184 12.11 10.39 -22.01
C ILE A 184 12.65 9.47 -20.90
N MET A 185 12.02 8.31 -20.70
CA MET A 185 12.50 7.37 -19.69
C MET A 185 13.88 6.78 -20.02
N ASP A 186 14.14 6.41 -21.28
CA ASP A 186 15.46 5.91 -21.69
C ASP A 186 16.58 6.91 -21.38
N MET A 187 16.37 8.18 -21.71
CA MET A 187 17.34 9.23 -21.46
C MET A 187 17.61 9.37 -19.96
N VAL A 188 16.56 9.46 -19.14
CA VAL A 188 16.71 9.65 -17.69
C VAL A 188 17.35 8.41 -17.03
N LEU A 189 16.95 7.20 -17.44
CA LEU A 189 17.54 5.95 -16.97
C LEU A 189 19.02 5.83 -17.37
N GLY A 190 19.37 6.30 -18.57
CA GLY A 190 20.75 6.34 -19.08
C GLY A 190 21.65 7.25 -18.22
N LYS A 191 21.13 8.37 -17.75
CA LYS A 191 21.88 9.36 -16.93
C LYS A 191 22.07 8.95 -15.47
N GLY A 192 21.31 7.96 -14.98
CA GLY A 192 21.58 7.31 -13.70
C GLY A 192 20.61 7.68 -12.59
N ASN A 193 20.98 7.33 -11.36
CA ASN A 193 20.07 7.35 -10.22
C ASN A 193 19.56 8.76 -9.86
N LYS A 194 20.48 9.74 -9.81
CA LYS A 194 20.13 11.14 -9.44
C LYS A 194 19.10 11.73 -10.39
N SER A 195 19.31 11.56 -11.70
CA SER A 195 18.37 11.98 -12.75
C SER A 195 17.03 11.28 -12.63
N SER A 196 17.03 9.98 -12.33
CA SER A 196 15.80 9.21 -12.15
C SER A 196 15.01 9.67 -10.92
N SER A 197 15.70 10.01 -9.83
CA SER A 197 15.06 10.57 -8.62
C SER A 197 14.41 11.93 -8.92
N ARG A 198 15.14 12.82 -9.61
CA ARG A 198 14.59 14.12 -10.03
C ARG A 198 13.35 13.96 -10.90
N MET A 199 13.35 13.04 -11.87
CA MET A 199 12.17 12.74 -12.67
C MET A 199 10.99 12.27 -11.83
N ILE A 200 11.20 11.38 -10.85
CA ILE A 200 10.13 10.91 -9.96
C ILE A 200 9.53 12.07 -9.17
N VAL A 201 10.38 12.92 -8.58
CA VAL A 201 9.93 14.10 -7.81
C VAL A 201 9.14 15.05 -8.70
N LEU A 202 9.63 15.35 -9.92
CA LEU A 202 8.92 16.19 -10.89
C LEU A 202 7.58 15.60 -11.29
N LEU A 203 7.53 14.30 -11.60
CA LEU A 203 6.29 13.61 -11.95
C LEU A 203 5.27 13.71 -10.82
N CYS A 204 5.69 13.50 -9.58
CA CYS A 204 4.84 13.64 -8.39
C CYS A 204 4.32 15.07 -8.18
N LYS A 205 5.07 16.09 -8.62
CA LYS A 205 4.64 17.51 -8.59
C LYS A 205 3.66 17.85 -9.70
N ILE A 206 3.85 17.30 -10.90
CA ILE A 206 3.00 17.55 -12.08
C ILE A 206 1.68 16.78 -11.97
N ASP A 207 1.75 15.50 -11.61
CA ASP A 207 0.62 14.59 -11.54
C ASP A 207 0.79 13.62 -10.36
N HIS A 208 0.31 14.06 -9.20
CA HIS A 208 0.35 13.27 -7.97
C HIS A 208 -0.46 11.96 -8.08
N TYR A 209 -1.55 11.97 -8.86
CA TYR A 209 -2.41 10.80 -9.03
C TYR A 209 -1.67 9.72 -9.80
N LEU A 210 -1.06 10.07 -10.94
CA LEU A 210 -0.24 9.15 -11.72
C LEU A 210 0.96 8.63 -10.92
N CYS A 211 1.61 9.48 -10.12
CA CYS A 211 2.72 9.07 -9.25
C CYS A 211 2.30 8.00 -8.23
N THR A 212 1.10 8.16 -7.65
CA THR A 212 0.52 7.20 -6.69
C THR A 212 0.10 5.90 -7.37
N GLU A 213 -0.52 5.95 -8.55
CA GLU A 213 -0.87 4.74 -9.32
C GLU A 213 0.36 3.93 -9.72
N LEU A 214 1.46 4.62 -10.07
CA LEU A 214 2.74 3.99 -10.41
C LEU A 214 3.55 3.60 -9.17
N GLN A 215 3.07 3.93 -7.96
CA GLN A 215 3.70 3.59 -6.68
C GLN A 215 5.15 4.08 -6.56
N LEU A 216 5.42 5.26 -7.10
CA LEU A 216 6.73 5.89 -7.04
C LEU A 216 6.88 6.65 -5.73
N THR A 217 7.96 6.37 -5.01
CA THR A 217 8.32 7.06 -3.77
C THR A 217 9.35 8.15 -4.08
N GLY A 218 8.94 9.41 -4.10
CA GLY A 218 9.88 10.53 -4.20
C GLY A 218 10.71 10.66 -2.93
N VAL A 219 11.97 10.23 -2.96
CA VAL A 219 12.95 10.55 -1.92
C VAL A 219 13.68 11.81 -2.37
N GLU A 220 13.36 12.96 -1.77
CA GLU A 220 14.19 14.15 -1.93
C GLU A 220 15.52 13.90 -1.21
N GLU A 221 16.58 13.59 -1.96
CA GLU A 221 17.94 13.59 -1.41
C GLU A 221 18.31 15.03 -1.01
N PRO A 222 18.67 15.29 0.26
CA PRO A 222 19.16 16.60 0.67
C PRO A 222 20.50 16.87 -0.04
N THR A 223 20.57 18.05 -0.66
CA THR A 223 21.73 18.62 -1.37
C THR A 223 22.95 18.81 -0.47
#